data_AF-A0A2N3D1T9-F1
#
_entry.id   AF-A0A2N3D1T9-F1
#
_cell.length_a   1.000
_cell.length_b   1.000
_cell.length_c   1.000
_cell.angle_alpha   90.00
_cell.angle_beta   90.00
_cell.angle_gamma   90.00
#
_symmetry.space_group_name_H-M   'P 1'
#
loop_
_entity.id
_entity.type
_entity.pdbx_description
1 polymer ?
#
loop_
_entity_poly.entity_id
_entity_poly.type
_entity_poly.pdbx_seq_one_letter_code
_entity_poly.pdbx_strand_id
1 'polypeptide(L)'
;TSGGLRGLVFFNARMVDDFNTGSDLLFGKEQDGFVIVNGRIGLTNIAGRFSIEGWAQNLFNKDYTQVAINTPFVAPQQTFSAFLAEPRTYGVTVRGKF
;
A
#
# COMPACT_ATOMS: atom_id res chain seq x y z
N THR A 1 -2.95 -25.88 -28.86
CA THR A 1 -3.87 -25.79 -27.70
C THR A 1 -4.18 -24.32 -27.46
N SER A 2 -5.36 -23.84 -27.86
CA SER A 2 -5.77 -22.46 -27.62
C SER A 2 -6.04 -22.30 -26.12
N GLY A 3 -5.07 -21.77 -25.40
CA GLY A 3 -5.31 -21.34 -24.03
C GLY A 3 -6.42 -20.30 -24.06
N GLY A 4 -7.59 -20.62 -23.51
CA GLY A 4 -8.73 -19.70 -23.47
C GLY A 4 -8.41 -18.46 -22.64
N LEU A 5 -8.96 -17.32 -23.06
CA LEU A 5 -8.93 -16.06 -22.32
C LEU A 5 -9.44 -16.26 -20.89
N ARG A 6 -8.77 -15.68 -19.90
CA ARG A 6 -9.17 -15.75 -18.49
C ARG A 6 -9.22 -14.38 -17.85
N GLY A 7 -10.24 -14.14 -17.03
CA GLY A 7 -10.32 -12.96 -16.17
C GLY A 7 -9.57 -13.15 -14.86
N LEU A 8 -9.06 -12.06 -14.30
CA LEU A 8 -8.49 -11.95 -12.96
C LEU A 8 -9.21 -10.84 -12.20
N VAL A 9 -9.63 -11.14 -10.97
CA VAL A 9 -10.04 -10.17 -9.96
C VAL A 9 -9.40 -10.59 -8.65
N PHE A 10 -8.70 -9.66 -7.99
CA PHE A 10 -7.98 -9.93 -6.76
C PHE A 10 -8.01 -8.70 -5.84
N PHE A 11 -8.16 -8.95 -4.53
CA PHE A 11 -8.04 -7.94 -3.49
C PHE A 11 -7.27 -8.51 -2.30
N ASN A 12 -6.52 -7.65 -1.61
CA ASN A 12 -5.97 -7.96 -0.30
C ASN A 12 -6.22 -6.80 0.66
N ALA A 13 -6.42 -7.12 1.93
CA ALA A 13 -6.56 -6.15 3.01
C ALA A 13 -5.53 -6.41 4.10
N ARG A 14 -4.99 -5.35 4.70
CA ARG A 14 -4.17 -5.37 5.91
C ARG A 14 -4.81 -4.44 6.92
N MET A 15 -5.06 -4.93 8.13
CA MET A 15 -5.52 -4.15 9.27
C MET A 15 -4.39 -4.08 10.30
N VAL A 16 -4.23 -2.90 10.89
CA VAL A 16 -3.32 -2.63 12.00
C VAL A 16 -4.14 -1.86 13.03
N ASP A 17 -4.11 -2.31 14.28
CA ASP A 17 -4.76 -1.60 15.39
C ASP A 17 -3.99 -0.32 15.73
N ASP A 18 -4.49 0.44 16.69
CA ASP A 18 -3.82 1.61 17.23
C ASP A 18 -2.46 1.25 17.84
N PHE A 19 -1.46 2.09 17.60
CA PHE A 19 -0.13 1.88 18.17
C PHE A 19 0.67 3.17 18.27
N ASN A 20 1.66 3.18 19.17
CA ASN A 20 2.67 4.22 19.22
C ASN A 20 3.81 3.88 18.26
N THR A 21 4.10 4.78 17.34
CA THR A 21 5.16 4.62 16.34
C THR A 21 6.56 4.88 16.91
N GLY A 22 6.66 5.51 18.08
CA GLY A 22 7.90 5.82 18.78
C GLY A 22 8.15 4.93 20.01
N SER A 23 9.40 4.51 20.21
CA SER A 23 9.79 3.70 21.37
C SER A 23 9.82 4.47 22.69
N ASP A 24 9.80 5.80 22.64
CA ASP A 24 9.71 6.69 23.80
C ASP A 24 8.28 6.92 24.31
N LEU A 25 7.29 6.32 23.63
CA LEU A 25 5.87 6.33 24.01
C LEU A 25 5.29 7.74 24.19
N LEU A 26 5.83 8.73 23.47
CA LEU A 26 5.28 10.07 23.47
C LEU A 26 3.90 10.07 22.79
N PHE A 27 2.91 10.65 23.46
CA PHE A 27 1.52 10.72 22.97
C PHE A 27 1.42 11.30 21.55
N GLY A 28 2.25 12.29 21.20
CA GLY A 28 2.28 12.89 19.86
C GLY A 28 2.78 11.98 18.73
N LYS A 29 3.14 10.73 19.03
CA LYS A 29 3.56 9.70 18.06
C LYS A 29 2.60 8.51 17.98
N GLU A 30 1.48 8.59 18.70
CA GLU A 30 0.37 7.65 18.55
C GLU A 30 -0.28 7.81 17.19
N GLN A 31 -0.69 6.67 16.65
CA GLN A 31 -1.40 6.59 15.38
C GLN A 31 -2.60 5.68 15.54
N ASP A 32 -3.74 6.18 15.08
CA ASP A 32 -4.97 5.40 15.02
C ASP A 32 -4.80 4.17 14.12
N GLY A 33 -5.52 3.11 14.48
CA GLY A 33 -5.62 1.92 13.64
C GLY A 33 -6.09 2.25 12.23
N PHE A 34 -5.63 1.46 11.27
CA PHE A 34 -5.92 1.67 9.87
C PHE A 34 -6.06 0.37 9.09
N VAL A 35 -6.79 0.45 7.98
CA VAL A 35 -6.95 -0.64 7.02
C VAL A 35 -6.47 -0.17 5.66
N ILE A 36 -5.53 -0.93 5.07
CA ILE A 36 -5.07 -0.74 3.70
C ILE A 36 -5.67 -1.84 2.84
N VAL A 37 -6.36 -1.45 1.77
CA VAL A 37 -6.92 -2.38 0.78
C VAL A 37 -6.29 -2.12 -0.57
N ASN A 38 -5.81 -3.19 -1.22
CA ASN A 38 -5.28 -3.13 -2.57
C ASN A 38 -6.10 -4.02 -3.50
N GLY A 39 -6.10 -3.69 -4.78
CA GLY A 39 -6.89 -4.41 -5.78
C GLY A 39 -6.17 -4.57 -7.12
N ARG A 40 -6.58 -5.60 -7.85
CA ARG A 40 -6.11 -5.90 -9.20
C ARG A 40 -7.22 -6.53 -10.03
N ILE A 41 -7.32 -6.08 -11.27
CA ILE A 41 -8.20 -6.64 -12.30
C ILE A 41 -7.40 -6.87 -13.58
N GLY A 42 -7.69 -7.92 -14.34
CA GLY A 42 -6.98 -8.15 -15.59
C GLY A 42 -7.54 -9.23 -16.47
N LEU A 43 -6.97 -9.29 -17.67
CA LEU A 43 -7.19 -10.34 -18.64
C LEU A 43 -5.87 -11.06 -18.88
N THR A 44 -5.90 -12.38 -18.81
CA THR A 44 -4.74 -13.24 -18.98
C THR A 44 -4.97 -14.23 -20.11
N ASN A 45 -3.88 -14.80 -20.62
CA ASN A 45 -3.92 -15.79 -21.70
C ASN A 45 -4.51 -15.24 -23.01
N ILE A 46 -4.38 -13.94 -23.27
CA ILE A 46 -4.81 -13.30 -24.51
C ILE A 46 -4.02 -13.92 -25.66
N ALA A 47 -4.73 -14.56 -26.58
CA ALA A 47 -4.16 -15.34 -27.69
C ALA A 47 -3.13 -16.41 -27.24
N GLY A 48 -3.21 -16.91 -26.01
CA GLY A 48 -2.24 -17.86 -25.46
C GLY A 48 -0.85 -17.27 -25.16
N ARG A 49 -0.68 -15.94 -25.22
CA ARG A 49 0.64 -15.29 -25.26
C ARG A 49 0.77 -14.08 -24.33
N PHE A 50 -0.31 -13.33 -24.10
CA PHE A 50 -0.24 -12.06 -23.37
C PHE A 50 -1.15 -12.01 -22.15
N SER A 51 -0.82 -11.11 -21.22
CA SER A 51 -1.66 -10.74 -20.08
C SER A 51 -1.55 -9.25 -19.81
N ILE A 52 -2.65 -8.62 -19.43
CA ILE A 52 -2.74 -7.21 -19.07
C ILE A 52 -3.52 -7.11 -17.75
N GLU A 53 -2.93 -6.45 -16.76
CA GLU A 53 -3.51 -6.26 -15.43
C GLU A 53 -3.42 -4.79 -15.02
N GLY A 54 -4.55 -4.21 -14.61
CA GLY A 54 -4.58 -2.93 -13.90
C GLY A 54 -4.61 -3.19 -12.39
N TRP A 55 -3.87 -2.39 -11.63
CA TRP A 55 -3.81 -2.52 -10.17
C TRP A 55 -3.78 -1.16 -9.48
N ALA A 56 -4.22 -1.16 -8.23
CA ALA A 56 -4.10 -0.03 -7.33
C ALA A 56 -3.77 -0.51 -5.91
N GLN A 57 -2.81 0.16 -5.29
CA GLN A 57 -2.44 0.03 -3.88
C GLN A 57 -3.06 1.18 -3.09
N ASN A 58 -3.50 0.91 -1.86
CA ASN A 58 -4.19 1.88 -1.00
C ASN A 58 -5.44 2.47 -1.69
N LEU A 59 -6.39 1.61 -2.07
CA LEU A 59 -7.61 1.93 -2.80
C LEU A 59 -8.46 3.03 -2.16
N PHE A 60 -8.40 3.16 -0.84
CA PHE A 60 -9.14 4.18 -0.10
C PHE A 60 -8.32 5.45 0.20
N ASN A 61 -7.07 5.52 -0.26
CA ASN A 61 -6.14 6.64 0.00
C ASN A 61 -6.07 6.98 1.48
N LYS A 62 -5.83 5.97 2.31
CA LYS A 62 -5.61 6.14 3.74
C LYS A 62 -4.22 6.71 3.97
N ASP A 63 -4.15 7.86 4.62
CA ASP A 63 -2.89 8.42 5.11
C ASP A 63 -2.50 7.72 6.41
N TYR A 64 -1.26 7.26 6.47
CA TYR A 64 -0.65 6.67 7.66
C TYR A 64 0.86 6.88 7.64
N THR A 65 1.46 6.75 8.80
CA THR A 65 2.87 6.96 9.07
C THR A 65 3.56 5.61 9.22
N GLN A 66 4.72 5.46 8.60
CA GLN A 66 5.58 4.28 8.78
C GLN A 66 6.31 4.34 10.12
N VAL A 67 6.89 5.51 10.43
CA VAL A 67 7.53 5.79 11.72
C VAL A 67 7.53 7.29 12.01
N ALA A 68 7.24 7.67 13.25
CA ALA A 68 7.46 9.03 13.75
C ALA A 68 8.71 9.08 14.64
N ILE A 69 9.47 10.17 14.53
CA ILE A 69 10.73 10.39 15.23
C ILE A 69 10.68 11.73 15.97
N ASN A 70 11.53 11.87 16.99
CA ASN A 70 11.83 13.20 17.53
C ASN A 70 12.61 13.98 16.47
N THR A 71 12.20 15.22 16.20
CA THR A 71 12.94 16.07 15.28
C THR A 71 14.34 16.35 15.84
N PRO A 72 15.42 15.96 15.14
CA PRO A 72 16.78 16.18 15.63
C PRO A 72 17.09 17.66 15.86
N PHE A 73 17.88 17.96 16.89
CA PHE A 73 18.35 19.32 17.22
C PHE A 73 17.26 20.35 17.57
N VAL A 74 16.01 19.92 17.68
CA VAL A 74 14.89 20.69 18.24
C VAL A 74 14.60 20.12 19.63
N ALA A 75 14.13 20.97 20.57
CA ALA A 75 13.90 20.59 21.95
C ALA A 75 13.20 19.21 22.04
N PRO A 76 13.85 18.21 22.65
CA PRO A 76 13.37 16.83 22.63
C PRO A 76 12.15 16.76 23.55
N GLN A 77 10.94 16.73 22.98
CA GLN A 77 9.64 16.34 23.58
C GLN A 77 8.43 17.00 22.92
N GLN A 78 8.59 17.98 22.02
CA GLN A 78 7.45 18.73 21.46
C GLN A 78 7.43 18.90 19.94
N THR A 79 8.45 18.40 19.24
CA THR A 79 8.49 18.46 17.77
C THR A 79 8.80 17.09 17.21
N PHE A 80 7.94 16.64 16.30
CA PHE A 80 8.01 15.33 15.69
C PHE A 80 8.16 15.45 14.18
N SER A 81 8.89 14.53 13.59
CA SER A 81 8.96 14.31 12.16
C SER A 81 8.44 12.93 11.83
N ALA A 82 7.96 12.73 10.62
CA ALA A 82 7.27 11.51 10.22
C ALA A 82 7.74 11.06 8.84
N PHE A 83 7.97 9.75 8.69
CA PHE A 83 8.07 9.11 7.38
C PHE A 83 6.68 8.62 6.99
N LEU A 84 6.04 9.33 6.07
CA LEU A 84 4.72 8.98 5.57
C LEU A 84 4.78 7.72 4.71
N ALA A 85 3.72 6.94 4.78
CA ALA A 85 3.56 5.79 3.90
C ALA A 85 3.15 6.21 2.48
N GLU A 86 3.27 5.28 1.55
CA GLU A 86 2.91 5.53 0.16
C GLU A 86 1.42 5.90 0.02
N PRO A 87 1.10 6.98 -0.72
CA PRO A 87 -0.27 7.34 -1.03
C PRO A 87 -0.89 6.31 -1.99
N ARG A 88 -2.17 6.49 -2.34
CA ARG A 88 -2.80 5.69 -3.39
C ARG A 88 -1.94 5.70 -4.66
N THR A 89 -1.51 4.51 -5.06
CA THR A 89 -0.65 4.31 -6.23
C THR A 89 -1.31 3.32 -7.18
N TYR A 90 -1.24 3.54 -8.48
CA TYR A 90 -1.84 2.67 -9.47
C TYR A 90 -0.87 2.39 -10.61
N GLY A 91 -1.14 1.32 -11.35
CA GLY A 91 -0.32 0.97 -12.49
C GLY A 91 -0.91 -0.14 -13.34
N VAL A 92 -0.17 -0.45 -14.40
CA VAL A 92 -0.51 -1.51 -15.35
C VAL A 92 0.68 -2.45 -15.47
N THR A 93 0.39 -3.75 -15.51
CA THR A 93 1.38 -4.79 -15.79
C THR A 93 1.00 -5.49 -17.08
N VAL A 94 1.94 -5.55 -18.02
CA VAL A 94 1.83 -6.32 -19.25
C VAL A 94 2.85 -7.45 -19.21
N ARG A 95 2.42 -8.69 -19.52
CA ARG A 95 3.30 -9.86 -19.62
C ARG A 95 3.13 -10.54 -20.96
N GLY A 96 4.23 -10.94 -21.57
CA GLY A 96 4.27 -11.65 -22.86
C GLY A 96 5.12 -12.91 -22.79
N LYS A 97 4.71 -13.95 -23.52
CA LYS A 97 5.48 -15.17 -23.76
C LYS A 97 5.83 -15.25 -25.26
N PHE A 98 7.09 -15.53 -25.56
CA PHE A 98 7.64 -15.64 -26.92
C PHE A 98 8.00 -17.09 -27.23
#